data_AF-A0AAD8JGA6-F1
#
_entry.id   AF-A0AAD8JGA6-F1
#
_cell.length_a   1.000
_cell.length_b   1.000
_cell.length_c   1.000
_cell.angle_alpha   90.00
_cell.angle_beta   90.00
_cell.angle_gamma   90.00
#
_symmetry.space_group_name_H-M   'P 1'
#
loop_
_entity.id
_entity.type
_entity.pdbx_description
1 polymer ?
#
loop_
_entity_poly.entity_id
_entity_poly.type
_entity_poly.pdbx_seq_one_letter_code
_entity_poly.pdbx_strand_id
1 'polypeptide(L)'
;MLNEIGLCCNRDFAYRQVIERCLEVKFASSQRMQEELSTLIPNRNILIAVSLCEQSTLAKEKDVVIPDQIPPPTWCIASASATDSQLQGFIDYACAGKIDCRFILPRGDCYEPNTPRGHGSYCLDAYYRIYKDCNQIGTIVYKDPSYGNCLYI
;
A
#
# COMPACT_ATOMS: atom_id res chain seq x y z
N MET A 1 12.29 1.94 -12.81
CA MET A 1 11.74 3.32 -12.78
C MET A 1 10.40 3.27 -13.49
N LEU A 2 9.32 3.23 -12.70
CA LEU A 2 7.98 3.52 -13.18
C LEU A 2 7.92 5.01 -13.50
N ASN A 3 7.38 5.38 -14.66
CA ASN A 3 6.67 6.64 -14.83
C ASN A 3 5.66 6.44 -15.96
N GLU A 4 4.45 6.97 -15.73
CA GLU A 4 3.29 7.01 -16.64
C GLU A 4 2.28 5.86 -16.53
N ILE A 5 1.70 5.68 -15.33
CA ILE A 5 0.33 5.15 -15.17
C ILE A 5 -0.64 6.33 -15.21
N GLY A 6 -0.86 6.85 -16.40
CA GLY A 6 -1.88 7.86 -16.65
C GLY A 6 -2.06 7.99 -18.13
N LEU A 7 -3.12 7.39 -18.68
CA LEU A 7 -3.87 7.83 -19.87
C LEU A 7 -4.89 6.75 -20.32
N CYS A 8 -5.91 6.46 -19.49
CA CYS A 8 -7.18 5.92 -20.00
C CYS A 8 -8.39 6.83 -19.66
N CYS A 9 -8.14 8.07 -19.24
CA CYS A 9 -9.20 9.03 -18.89
C CYS A 9 -9.02 10.44 -19.46
N ASN A 10 -8.16 10.65 -20.47
CA ASN A 10 -8.10 11.98 -21.08
C ASN A 10 -7.62 11.99 -22.53
N ARG A 11 -8.55 11.76 -23.47
CA ARG A 11 -8.65 12.48 -24.74
C ARG A 11 -9.86 12.00 -25.52
N ASP A 12 -10.89 12.83 -25.46
CA ASP A 12 -11.78 13.26 -26.55
C ASP A 12 -13.21 13.42 -26.05
N PHE A 13 -13.69 14.64 -26.24
CA PHE A 13 -14.97 15.19 -25.78
C PHE A 13 -16.20 14.43 -26.33
N ALA A 14 -16.00 13.48 -27.25
CA ALA A 14 -17.05 12.70 -27.91
C ALA A 14 -17.49 11.45 -27.12
N TYR A 15 -16.71 10.97 -26.15
CA TYR A 15 -17.01 9.73 -25.40
C TYR A 15 -17.87 9.92 -24.14
N ARG A 16 -18.22 11.16 -23.79
CA ARG A 16 -19.10 11.42 -22.62
C ARG A 16 -20.50 10.84 -22.77
N GLN A 17 -21.05 10.77 -23.98
CA GLN A 17 -22.36 10.14 -24.20
C GLN A 17 -22.32 8.60 -24.15
N VAL A 18 -21.15 8.00 -24.32
CA VAL A 18 -20.98 6.53 -24.26
C VAL A 18 -20.85 6.07 -22.80
N ILE A 19 -20.17 6.86 -21.95
CA ILE A 19 -19.94 6.53 -20.54
C ILE A 19 -21.25 6.52 -19.73
N GLU A 20 -22.19 7.44 -19.98
CA GLU A 20 -23.47 7.44 -19.27
C GLU A 20 -24.35 6.22 -19.61
N ARG A 21 -24.18 5.61 -20.78
CA ARG A 21 -24.90 4.38 -21.15
C ARG A 21 -24.29 3.09 -20.58
N CYS A 22 -23.03 3.12 -20.16
CA CYS A 22 -22.41 1.97 -19.48
C CYS A 22 -22.82 1.87 -18.01
N LEU A 23 -23.22 2.98 -17.38
CA LEU A 23 -23.56 3.01 -15.94
C LEU A 23 -24.96 2.45 -15.61
N GLU A 24 -25.92 2.44 -16.53
CA GLU A 24 -27.28 1.98 -16.24
C GLU A 24 -27.53 0.49 -16.53
N VAL A 25 -26.62 -0.19 -17.20
CA VAL A 25 -26.82 -1.59 -17.59
C VAL A 25 -25.93 -2.49 -16.74
N LYS A 26 -26.41 -2.88 -15.56
CA LYS A 26 -25.92 -4.07 -14.84
C LYS A 26 -26.27 -5.35 -15.63
N PHE A 27 -25.80 -5.48 -16.87
CA PHE A 27 -26.04 -6.69 -17.66
C PHE A 27 -24.92 -6.92 -18.66
N ALA A 28 -24.06 -7.91 -18.37
CA ALA A 28 -23.47 -8.78 -19.39
C ALA A 28 -22.68 -9.94 -18.73
N SER A 29 -23.33 -10.75 -17.90
CA SER A 29 -22.78 -12.05 -17.47
C SER A 29 -23.31 -13.24 -18.28
N SER A 30 -23.98 -12.99 -19.41
CA SER A 30 -24.59 -14.04 -20.22
C SER A 30 -24.01 -14.05 -21.63
N GLN A 31 -23.32 -15.15 -21.97
CA GLN A 31 -22.85 -15.51 -23.31
C GLN A 31 -23.92 -15.36 -24.39
N ARG A 32 -25.22 -15.45 -24.03
CA ARG A 32 -26.37 -15.32 -24.96
C ARG A 32 -26.52 -13.93 -25.58
N MET A 33 -26.06 -12.85 -24.93
CA MET A 33 -26.20 -11.49 -25.50
C MET A 33 -25.09 -11.13 -26.49
N GLN A 34 -23.92 -11.78 -26.40
CA GLN A 34 -22.80 -11.52 -27.32
C GLN A 34 -23.12 -11.99 -28.75
N GLU A 35 -23.89 -13.08 -28.91
CA GLU A 35 -24.30 -13.57 -30.22
C GLU A 35 -25.34 -12.66 -30.91
N GLU A 36 -26.34 -12.13 -30.19
CA GLU A 36 -27.37 -11.28 -30.78
C GLU A 36 -26.81 -9.96 -31.34
N LEU A 37 -25.80 -9.37 -30.69
CA LEU A 37 -25.22 -8.09 -31.12
C LEU A 37 -24.34 -8.20 -32.38
N SER A 38 -23.80 -9.40 -32.66
CA SER A 38 -22.94 -9.68 -33.82
C SER A 38 -23.70 -9.70 -35.17
N THR A 39 -25.01 -9.95 -35.12
CA THR A 39 -25.86 -10.03 -36.32
C THR A 39 -26.47 -8.68 -36.72
N LEU A 40 -26.44 -7.69 -35.83
CA LEU A 40 -27.09 -6.39 -36.03
C LEU A 40 -26.18 -5.30 -36.63
N ILE A 41 -24.85 -5.41 -36.57
CA ILE A 41 -23.97 -4.35 -37.09
C ILE A 41 -22.72 -4.94 -37.80
N PRO A 42 -22.63 -4.87 -39.14
CA PRO A 42 -21.59 -5.52 -39.93
C PRO A 42 -20.30 -4.70 -40.03
N ASN A 43 -19.90 -4.00 -38.97
CA ASN A 43 -18.72 -3.12 -39.01
C ASN A 43 -17.57 -3.69 -38.16
N ARG A 44 -16.46 -4.01 -38.84
CA ARG A 44 -15.21 -4.58 -38.27
C ARG A 44 -14.66 -3.78 -37.08
N ASN A 45 -14.99 -2.50 -36.97
CA ASN A 45 -14.53 -1.63 -35.88
C ASN A 45 -15.20 -1.91 -34.52
N ILE A 46 -16.38 -2.53 -34.50
CA ILE A 46 -17.11 -2.82 -33.25
C ILE A 46 -16.61 -4.11 -32.60
N LEU A 47 -16.22 -5.12 -33.39
CA LEU A 47 -15.58 -6.34 -32.88
C LEU A 47 -14.31 -6.01 -32.07
N ILE A 48 -13.55 -5.00 -32.52
CA ILE A 48 -12.37 -4.51 -31.81
C ILE A 48 -12.79 -3.84 -30.48
N ALA A 49 -13.86 -3.02 -30.49
CA ALA A 49 -14.38 -2.36 -29.29
C ALA A 49 -14.92 -3.35 -28.24
N VAL A 50 -15.59 -4.44 -28.66
CA VAL A 50 -16.08 -5.50 -27.75
C VAL A 50 -14.90 -6.26 -27.13
N SER A 51 -13.89 -6.60 -27.93
CA SER A 51 -12.69 -7.30 -27.44
C SER A 51 -11.86 -6.43 -26.47
N LEU A 52 -11.85 -5.11 -26.66
CA LEU A 52 -11.25 -4.17 -25.71
C LEU A 52 -12.05 -4.04 -24.40
N CYS A 53 -13.38 -4.17 -24.47
CA CYS A 53 -14.24 -4.24 -23.27
C CYS A 53 -13.99 -5.52 -22.47
N GLU A 54 -13.78 -6.65 -23.17
CA GLU A 54 -13.41 -7.94 -22.57
C GLU A 54 -12.06 -7.90 -21.84
N GLN A 55 -11.08 -7.17 -22.40
CA GLN A 55 -9.78 -6.95 -21.76
C GLN A 55 -9.86 -6.02 -20.54
N SER A 56 -10.84 -5.12 -20.49
CA SER A 56 -11.09 -4.27 -19.32
C SER A 56 -11.69 -5.03 -18.13
N THR A 57 -12.41 -6.14 -18.39
CA THR A 57 -12.92 -7.04 -17.33
C THR A 57 -11.89 -8.03 -16.79
N LEU A 58 -10.74 -8.19 -17.45
CA LEU A 58 -9.61 -9.02 -16.98
C LEU A 58 -8.55 -8.21 -16.21
N ALA A 59 -8.71 -6.89 -16.08
CA ALA A 59 -8.04 -6.12 -15.04
C ALA A 59 -8.66 -6.45 -13.67
N LYS A 60 -8.37 -7.66 -13.22
CA LYS A 60 -8.41 -8.15 -11.83
C LYS A 60 -9.43 -7.49 -10.91
N GLU A 61 -10.43 -8.29 -10.60
CA GLU A 61 -11.11 -8.36 -9.30
C GLU A 61 -10.15 -8.68 -8.13
N LYS A 62 -8.90 -8.21 -8.14
CA LYS A 62 -7.93 -8.47 -7.06
C LYS A 62 -7.64 -7.26 -6.17
N ASP A 63 -8.12 -6.05 -6.50
CA ASP A 63 -7.81 -4.87 -5.70
C ASP A 63 -9.07 -4.09 -5.22
N VAL A 64 -10.23 -4.74 -5.13
CA VAL A 64 -11.33 -4.22 -4.28
C VAL A 64 -11.05 -4.67 -2.86
N VAL A 65 -10.31 -3.86 -2.10
CA VAL A 65 -10.12 -4.07 -0.66
C VAL A 65 -11.45 -3.77 0.03
N ILE A 66 -12.14 -4.80 0.50
CA ILE A 66 -13.29 -4.67 1.40
C ILE A 66 -12.76 -4.00 2.69
N PRO A 67 -13.40 -2.94 3.22
CA PRO A 67 -12.93 -2.21 4.41
C PRO A 67 -12.68 -3.09 5.64
N ASP A 68 -13.25 -4.29 5.66
CA ASP A 68 -13.18 -5.27 6.74
C ASP A 68 -11.95 -6.19 6.67
N GLN A 69 -11.12 -6.09 5.63
CA GLN A 69 -9.96 -7.00 5.41
C GLN A 69 -8.60 -6.28 5.44
N ILE A 70 -8.54 -5.01 5.88
CA ILE A 70 -7.27 -4.33 6.13
C ILE A 70 -6.77 -4.80 7.50
N PRO A 71 -5.69 -5.60 7.59
CA PRO A 71 -5.14 -5.97 8.88
C PRO A 71 -4.75 -4.69 9.63
N PRO A 72 -4.98 -4.63 10.95
CA PRO A 72 -4.68 -3.44 11.73
C PRO A 72 -3.19 -3.11 11.61
N PRO A 73 -2.81 -1.82 11.59
CA PRO A 73 -1.42 -1.43 11.57
C PRO A 73 -0.71 -1.98 12.82
N THR A 74 0.52 -2.42 12.62
CA THR A 74 1.38 -2.98 13.66
C THR A 74 2.69 -2.22 13.71
N TRP A 75 3.26 -2.09 14.89
CA TRP A 75 4.58 -1.47 15.12
C TRP A 75 5.44 -2.40 15.96
N CYS A 76 6.76 -2.28 15.85
CA CYS A 76 7.70 -3.04 16.66
C CYS A 76 8.42 -2.10 17.63
N ILE A 77 8.17 -2.24 18.93
CA ILE A 77 8.80 -1.40 19.97
C ILE A 77 9.70 -2.23 20.89
N ALA A 78 10.55 -1.59 21.68
CA ALA A 78 11.42 -2.28 22.63
C ALA A 78 10.60 -3.08 23.67
N SER A 79 10.88 -4.37 23.79
CA SER A 79 10.25 -5.25 24.78
C SER A 79 10.58 -4.78 26.21
N ALA A 80 9.65 -4.97 27.14
CA ALA A 80 9.89 -4.73 28.57
C ALA A 80 11.04 -5.58 29.13
N SER A 81 11.30 -6.76 28.55
CA SER A 81 12.40 -7.65 28.95
C SER A 81 13.76 -7.28 28.35
N ALA A 82 13.80 -6.38 27.36
CA ALA A 82 15.05 -5.97 26.74
C ALA A 82 15.88 -5.10 27.68
N THR A 83 17.15 -5.47 27.86
CA THR A 83 18.11 -4.68 28.63
C THR A 83 18.65 -3.52 27.81
N ASP A 84 19.06 -2.43 28.48
CA ASP A 84 19.63 -1.26 27.82
C ASP A 84 20.87 -1.61 26.98
N SER A 85 21.69 -2.58 27.41
CA SER A 85 22.85 -3.05 26.65
C SER A 85 22.45 -3.77 25.35
N GLN A 86 21.38 -4.56 25.37
CA GLN A 86 20.87 -5.20 24.15
C GLN A 86 20.27 -4.18 23.19
N LEU A 87 19.56 -3.19 23.74
CA LEU A 87 18.99 -2.10 22.94
C LEU A 87 20.09 -1.26 22.31
N GLN A 88 21.13 -0.90 23.06
CA GLN A 88 22.26 -0.14 22.51
C GLN A 88 22.98 -0.94 21.41
N GLY A 89 23.26 -2.23 21.63
CA GLY A 89 23.88 -3.07 20.61
C GLY A 89 23.03 -3.18 19.34
N PHE A 90 21.70 -3.19 19.47
CA PHE A 90 20.80 -3.16 18.32
C PHE A 90 20.76 -1.80 17.63
N ILE A 91 20.76 -0.69 18.38
CA ILE A 91 20.85 0.67 17.81
C ILE A 91 22.12 0.79 16.96
N ASP A 92 23.27 0.39 17.52
CA ASP A 92 24.55 0.46 16.82
C ASP A 92 24.53 -0.39 15.54
N TYR A 93 23.97 -1.60 15.61
CA TYR A 93 23.77 -2.48 14.46
C TYR A 93 22.84 -1.88 13.40
N ALA A 94 21.72 -1.29 13.82
CA ALA A 94 20.73 -0.72 12.93
C ALA A 94 21.30 0.52 12.21
N CYS A 95 22.00 1.38 12.96
CA CYS A 95 22.63 2.59 12.44
C CYS A 95 23.90 2.33 11.61
N ALA A 96 24.47 1.12 11.66
CA ALA A 96 25.57 0.72 10.77
C ALA A 96 25.14 0.55 9.30
N GLY A 97 23.87 0.80 8.96
CA GLY A 97 23.39 0.86 7.57
C GLY A 97 22.11 0.07 7.29
N LYS A 98 21.37 -0.37 8.31
CA LYS A 98 20.08 -1.06 8.15
C LYS A 98 18.91 -0.08 8.06
N ILE A 99 19.01 1.04 8.77
CA ILE A 99 17.98 2.09 8.82
C ILE A 99 18.63 3.48 8.78
N ASP A 100 17.79 4.49 8.58
CA ASP A 100 18.20 5.90 8.70
C ASP A 100 18.03 6.41 10.15
N CYS A 101 19.16 6.56 10.85
CA CYS A 101 19.17 7.00 12.24
C CYS A 101 19.12 8.52 12.43
N ARG A 102 18.98 9.34 11.38
CA ARG A 102 18.96 10.81 11.52
C ARG A 102 17.89 11.33 12.49
N PHE A 103 16.78 10.60 12.62
CA PHE A 103 15.66 10.98 13.49
C PHE A 103 15.93 10.75 14.98
N ILE A 104 16.84 9.84 15.35
CA ILE A 104 17.22 9.55 16.75
C ILE A 104 18.52 10.22 17.17
N LEU A 105 19.22 10.87 16.25
CA LEU A 105 20.42 11.66 16.57
C LEU A 105 20.05 12.97 17.26
N PRO A 106 21.01 13.65 17.91
CA PRO A 106 20.77 14.99 18.45
C PRO A 106 20.15 15.91 17.39
N ARG A 107 19.05 16.58 17.75
CA ARG A 107 18.21 17.43 16.89
C ARG A 107 17.26 16.68 15.95
N GLY A 108 17.18 15.36 16.03
CA GLY A 108 16.15 14.56 15.36
C GLY A 108 14.81 14.61 16.10
N ASP A 109 13.72 14.39 15.35
CA ASP A 109 12.35 14.46 15.90
C ASP A 109 12.04 13.35 16.92
N CYS A 110 12.78 12.23 16.87
CA CYS A 110 12.69 11.09 17.77
C CYS A 110 13.86 11.01 18.75
N TYR A 111 14.53 12.14 19.02
CA TYR A 111 15.65 12.17 19.98
C TYR A 111 15.18 12.02 21.43
N GLU A 112 14.04 12.64 21.78
CA GLU A 112 13.50 12.58 23.14
C GLU A 112 12.39 11.53 23.25
N PRO A 113 12.35 10.68 24.29
CA PRO A 113 13.27 10.65 25.42
C PRO A 113 14.64 10.09 25.05
N ASN A 114 15.71 10.81 25.44
CA ASN A 114 17.10 10.39 25.21
C ASN A 114 17.48 9.18 26.09
N THR A 115 16.96 8.01 25.72
CA THR A 115 17.16 6.73 26.40
C THR A 115 17.35 5.63 25.36
N PRO A 116 18.14 4.56 25.67
CA PRO A 116 18.28 3.41 24.78
C PRO A 116 16.95 2.77 24.40
N ARG A 117 15.95 2.82 25.30
CA ARG A 117 14.59 2.34 25.04
C ARG A 117 13.82 3.20 24.04
N GLY A 118 13.93 4.52 24.15
CA GLY A 118 13.31 5.45 23.20
C GLY A 118 13.89 5.30 21.80
N HIS A 119 15.22 5.42 21.67
CA HIS A 119 15.91 5.27 20.39
C HIS A 119 15.77 3.85 19.82
N GLY A 120 15.90 2.84 20.68
CA GLY A 120 15.78 1.43 20.30
C GLY A 120 14.39 1.07 19.78
N SER A 121 13.32 1.65 20.34
CA SER A 121 11.95 1.42 19.85
C SER A 121 11.75 1.97 18.45
N TYR A 122 12.25 3.19 18.17
CA TYR A 122 12.22 3.74 16.81
C TYR A 122 13.05 2.88 15.83
N CYS A 123 14.25 2.46 16.25
CA CYS A 123 15.09 1.62 15.41
C CYS A 123 14.45 0.27 15.08
N LEU A 124 13.79 -0.36 16.07
CA LEU A 124 13.08 -1.63 15.91
C LEU A 124 11.90 -1.48 14.93
N ASP A 125 11.17 -0.39 15.02
CA ASP A 125 10.04 -0.12 14.15
C ASP A 125 10.46 0.14 12.70
N ALA A 126 11.46 1.00 12.50
CA ALA A 126 12.06 1.25 11.19
C ALA A 126 12.63 -0.04 10.58
N TYR A 127 13.30 -0.87 11.39
CA TYR A 127 13.81 -2.17 10.97
C TYR A 127 12.66 -3.12 10.59
N TYR A 128 11.60 -3.17 11.39
CA TYR A 128 10.41 -3.97 11.13
C TYR A 128 9.74 -3.57 9.82
N ARG A 129 9.72 -2.28 9.46
CA ARG A 129 9.15 -1.84 8.17
C ARG A 129 9.92 -2.33 6.96
N ILE A 130 11.25 -2.40 7.05
CA ILE A 130 12.11 -2.84 5.94
C ILE A 130 12.15 -4.36 5.84
N TYR A 131 12.36 -5.05 6.97
CA TYR A 131 12.64 -6.49 7.00
C TYR A 131 11.43 -7.36 7.33
N LYS A 132 10.31 -6.75 7.74
CA LYS A 132 9.10 -7.45 8.22
C LYS A 132 9.37 -8.42 9.38
N ASP A 133 10.45 -8.17 10.12
CA ASP A 133 10.90 -8.96 11.25
C ASP A 133 11.06 -8.06 12.48
N CYS A 134 10.40 -8.44 13.58
CA CYS A 134 10.52 -7.75 14.86
C CYS A 134 11.49 -8.56 15.71
N ASN A 135 12.71 -8.06 15.84
CA ASN A 135 13.81 -8.72 16.54
C ASN A 135 13.36 -9.23 17.93
N GLN A 136 14.00 -10.28 18.45
CA GLN A 136 13.68 -10.86 19.76
C GLN A 136 13.69 -9.88 20.95
N ILE A 137 14.36 -8.74 20.82
CA ILE A 137 14.37 -7.67 21.84
C ILE A 137 13.20 -6.69 21.69
N GLY A 138 12.39 -6.85 20.64
CA GLY A 138 11.21 -6.06 20.33
C GLY A 138 9.91 -6.81 20.63
N THR A 139 8.79 -6.09 20.53
CA THR A 139 7.44 -6.64 20.67
C THR A 139 6.51 -5.90 19.72
N ILE A 140 5.63 -6.66 19.08
CA ILE A 140 4.59 -6.10 18.22
C ILE A 140 3.50 -5.46 19.07
N VAL A 141 3.16 -4.22 18.71
CA VAL A 141 2.04 -3.47 19.29
C VAL A 141 1.07 -3.05 18.19
N TYR A 142 -0.20 -2.94 18.56
CA TYR A 142 -1.30 -2.53 17.67
C TYR A 142 -1.79 -1.11 17.96
N LYS A 143 -1.21 -0.47 18.99
CA LYS A 143 -1.46 0.91 19.33
C LYS A 143 -0.31 1.74 18.79
N ASP A 144 -0.64 2.79 18.04
CA ASP A 144 0.34 3.74 17.52
C ASP A 144 1.19 4.30 18.68
N PRO A 145 2.50 4.00 18.70
CA PRO A 145 3.41 4.47 19.74
C PRO A 145 3.97 5.87 19.44
N SER A 146 3.58 6.52 18.34
CA SER A 146 4.01 7.86 17.96
C SER A 146 3.66 8.90 19.04
N TYR A 147 4.52 9.90 19.18
CA TYR A 147 4.33 10.97 20.16
C TYR A 147 4.99 12.27 19.67
N GLY A 148 4.37 13.41 19.93
CA GLY A 148 4.88 14.71 19.50
C GLY A 148 5.16 14.72 17.99
N ASN A 149 6.41 14.99 17.63
CA ASN A 149 6.89 14.95 16.23
C ASN A 149 7.57 13.61 15.86
N CYS A 150 7.72 12.70 16.81
CA CYS A 150 8.28 11.38 16.56
C CYS A 150 7.21 10.44 16.03
N LEU A 151 7.27 10.17 14.73
CA LEU A 151 6.34 9.29 14.03
C LEU A 151 6.95 7.89 13.86
N TYR A 152 6.25 6.89 14.34
CA TYR A 152 6.54 5.48 14.09
C TYR A 152 5.85 5.08 12.79
N ILE A 153 6.59 4.41 11.92
CA ILE A 153 6.23 4.23 10.51
C ILE A 153 5.60 2.89 10.33
#